data_AF-A0A1F7LQM1-F1
#
_entry.id   AF-A0A1F7LQM1-F1
#
_cell.length_a   1.000
_cell.length_b   1.000
_cell.length_c   1.000
_cell.angle_alpha   90.00
_cell.angle_beta   90.00
_cell.angle_gamma   90.00
#
_symmetry.space_group_name_H-M   'P 1'
#
loop_
_entity.id
_entity.type
_entity.pdbx_description
1 polymer ?
#
loop_
_entity_poly.entity_id
_entity_poly.type
_entity_poly.pdbx_seq_one_letter_code
_entity_poly.pdbx_strand_id
1 'polypeptide(L)'
;MPDDHTREAWQRAEELGEGVRFVPWPDAVPLPAWSFPALEAALWVEATVPEGADAARVALFEAYFERGVDIGDPEAIGTVLGGLGLDAGGLRAALAAGLCRAEVVEQYRAARAAGIDAVPTVVMSDGRGRVRVVGELPYARYERLVRWFLAT
;
A
#
# COMPACT_ATOMS: atom_id res chain seq x y z
N MET A 1 12.30 -10.05 -13.04
CA MET A 1 10.97 -10.61 -13.29
C MET A 1 10.39 -11.19 -12.01
N PRO A 2 9.10 -10.96 -11.72
CA PRO A 2 8.43 -11.57 -10.57
C PRO A 2 8.38 -13.09 -10.73
N ASP A 3 8.47 -13.83 -9.63
CA ASP A 3 8.25 -15.27 -9.64
C ASP A 3 6.80 -15.65 -10.02
N ASP A 4 6.58 -16.92 -10.30
CA ASP A 4 5.29 -17.43 -10.79
C ASP A 4 4.18 -17.20 -9.76
N HIS A 5 4.47 -17.38 -8.48
CA HIS A 5 3.52 -17.15 -7.37
C HIS A 5 3.07 -15.68 -7.30
N THR A 6 3.99 -14.74 -7.49
CA THR A 6 3.70 -13.30 -7.50
C THR A 6 2.81 -12.94 -8.68
N ARG A 7 3.07 -13.51 -9.86
CA ARG A 7 2.23 -13.28 -11.04
C ARG A 7 0.83 -13.86 -10.88
N GLU A 8 0.72 -15.08 -10.34
CA GLU A 8 -0.58 -15.71 -10.04
C GLU A 8 -1.37 -14.91 -9.00
N ALA A 9 -0.71 -14.39 -7.96
CA ALA A 9 -1.37 -13.53 -6.98
C ALA A 9 -1.93 -12.25 -7.64
N TRP A 10 -1.19 -11.60 -8.53
CA TRP A 10 -1.66 -10.40 -9.24
C TRP A 10 -2.83 -10.72 -10.18
N GLN A 11 -2.80 -11.86 -10.87
CA GLN A 11 -3.91 -12.31 -11.72
C GLN A 11 -5.17 -12.55 -10.89
N ARG A 12 -5.06 -13.21 -9.73
CA ARG A 12 -6.22 -13.39 -8.83
C ARG A 12 -6.74 -12.05 -8.33
N ALA A 13 -5.86 -11.10 -7.98
CA ALA A 13 -6.28 -9.78 -7.55
C ALA A 13 -7.05 -9.03 -8.66
N GLU A 14 -6.61 -9.16 -9.92
CA GLU A 14 -7.31 -8.62 -11.09
C GLU A 14 -8.69 -9.26 -11.28
N GLU A 15 -8.78 -10.60 -11.18
CA GLU A 15 -10.04 -11.34 -11.30
C GLU A 15 -11.06 -11.00 -10.21
N LEU A 16 -10.57 -10.68 -9.00
CA LEU A 16 -11.39 -10.36 -7.83
C LEU A 16 -11.80 -8.88 -7.77
N GLY A 17 -11.07 -8.00 -8.47
CA GLY A 17 -11.22 -6.55 -8.40
C GLY A 17 -12.04 -5.99 -9.56
N GLU A 18 -13.10 -5.24 -9.27
CA GLU A 18 -13.78 -4.45 -10.31
C GLU A 18 -12.93 -3.22 -10.67
N GLY A 19 -12.53 -3.12 -11.94
CA GLY A 19 -11.80 -1.96 -12.46
C GLY A 19 -10.33 -1.89 -12.07
N VAL A 20 -9.78 -2.93 -11.44
CA VAL A 20 -8.35 -3.02 -11.13
C VAL A 20 -7.60 -3.56 -12.35
N ARG A 21 -6.44 -2.97 -12.65
CA ARG A 21 -5.56 -3.44 -13.73
C ARG A 21 -4.21 -3.83 -13.15
N PHE A 22 -3.68 -4.96 -13.58
CA PHE A 22 -2.30 -5.33 -13.31
C PHE A 22 -1.56 -5.44 -14.63
N VAL A 23 -0.53 -4.63 -14.81
CA VAL A 23 0.33 -4.70 -16.00
C VAL A 23 1.53 -5.57 -15.65
N PRO A 24 1.87 -6.58 -16.47
CA PRO A 24 3.07 -7.38 -16.26
C PRO A 24 4.30 -6.48 -16.07
N TRP A 25 5.09 -6.79 -15.05
CA TRP A 25 6.27 -5.98 -14.73
C TRP A 25 7.24 -5.94 -15.92
N PRO A 26 7.76 -4.77 -16.33
CA PRO A 26 8.66 -4.66 -17.46
C PRO A 26 9.98 -5.43 -17.25
N ASP A 27 10.42 -6.22 -18.24
CA ASP A 27 11.67 -6.99 -18.16
C ASP A 27 12.91 -6.12 -17.87
N ALA A 28 12.90 -4.87 -18.38
CA ALA A 28 14.02 -3.93 -18.28
C ALA A 28 14.10 -3.19 -16.94
N VAL A 29 13.08 -3.29 -16.08
CA VAL A 29 13.03 -2.60 -14.78
C VAL A 29 13.24 -3.63 -13.68
N PRO A 30 14.21 -3.45 -12.76
CA PRO A 30 14.34 -4.33 -11.62
C PRO A 30 13.08 -4.24 -10.75
N LEU A 31 12.68 -5.34 -10.12
CA LEU A 31 11.67 -5.23 -9.07
C LEU A 31 12.25 -4.47 -7.88
N PRO A 32 11.46 -3.60 -7.22
CA PRO A 32 11.86 -3.00 -5.96
C PRO A 32 12.24 -4.10 -4.97
N ALA A 33 13.34 -3.89 -4.24
CA ALA A 33 13.72 -4.80 -3.16
C ALA A 33 12.69 -4.82 -2.01
N TRP A 34 11.95 -3.71 -1.84
CA TRP A 34 10.98 -3.48 -0.79
C TRP A 34 10.17 -2.19 -1.05
N SER A 35 9.03 -2.06 -0.39
CA SER A 35 8.16 -0.87 -0.44
C SER A 35 8.45 0.15 0.66
N PHE A 36 9.51 -0.03 1.46
CA PHE A 36 9.78 0.79 2.64
C PHE A 36 9.84 2.31 2.33
N PRO A 37 10.53 2.78 1.28
CA PRO A 37 10.52 4.19 0.92
C PRO A 37 9.14 4.74 0.56
N ALA A 38 8.29 3.94 -0.11
CA ALA A 38 6.91 4.32 -0.40
C ALA A 38 6.04 4.44 0.87
N LEU A 39 6.29 3.59 1.88
CA LEU A 39 5.64 3.71 3.19
C LEU A 39 6.07 4.98 3.93
N GLU A 40 7.37 5.32 3.88
CA GLU A 40 7.85 6.60 4.43
C GLU A 40 7.19 7.80 3.72
N ALA A 41 7.07 7.74 2.39
CA ALA A 41 6.41 8.79 1.61
C ALA A 41 4.92 8.94 1.95
N ALA A 42 4.20 7.82 2.10
CA ALA A 42 2.78 7.84 2.46
C ALA A 42 2.55 8.48 3.84
N LEU A 43 3.38 8.17 4.84
CA LEU A 43 3.31 8.79 6.16
C LEU A 43 3.67 10.28 6.12
N TRP A 44 4.65 10.67 5.30
CA TRP A 44 5.00 12.08 5.14
C TRP A 44 3.86 12.88 4.53
N VAL A 45 3.19 12.36 3.49
CA VAL A 45 2.01 13.00 2.92
C VAL A 45 0.88 13.07 3.94
N GLU A 46 0.61 12.00 4.67
CA GLU A 46 -0.41 11.99 5.72
C GLU A 46 -0.16 13.04 6.82
N ALA A 47 1.11 13.29 7.16
CA ALA A 47 1.48 14.29 8.15
C ALA A 47 1.44 15.75 7.64
N THR A 48 1.62 15.96 6.33
CA THR A 48 1.82 17.30 5.74
C THR A 48 0.65 17.79 4.90
N VAL A 49 -0.06 16.87 4.24
CA VAL A 49 -1.21 17.10 3.37
C VAL A 49 -2.24 15.97 3.60
N PRO A 50 -2.92 15.94 4.77
CA PRO A 50 -3.82 14.84 5.13
C PRO A 50 -4.90 14.55 4.09
N GLU A 51 -5.44 15.60 3.45
CA GLU A 51 -6.43 15.50 2.37
C GLU A 51 -5.90 14.82 1.10
N GLY A 52 -4.58 14.78 0.92
CA GLY A 52 -3.90 14.14 -0.21
C GLY A 52 -3.44 12.71 0.06
N ALA A 53 -3.59 12.21 1.30
CA ALA A 53 -3.02 10.92 1.71
C ALA A 53 -3.59 9.74 0.90
N ASP A 54 -4.90 9.69 0.69
CA ASP A 54 -5.53 8.61 -0.07
C ASP A 54 -5.14 8.65 -1.55
N ALA A 55 -5.13 9.85 -2.15
CA ALA A 55 -4.68 10.04 -3.53
C ALA A 55 -3.21 9.62 -3.71
N ALA A 56 -2.35 9.94 -2.75
CA ALA A 56 -0.94 9.53 -2.78
C ALA A 56 -0.78 8.01 -2.68
N ARG A 57 -1.51 7.34 -1.78
CA ARG A 57 -1.48 5.87 -1.65
C ARG A 57 -1.97 5.20 -2.94
N VAL A 58 -3.06 5.67 -3.53
CA VAL A 58 -3.58 5.17 -4.81
C VAL A 58 -2.54 5.37 -5.92
N ALA A 59 -1.96 6.56 -6.05
CA ALA A 59 -0.96 6.84 -7.08
C ALA A 59 0.29 5.96 -6.96
N LEU A 60 0.73 5.62 -5.75
CA LEU A 60 1.82 4.67 -5.50
C LEU A 60 1.43 3.23 -5.88
N PHE A 61 0.19 2.81 -5.59
CA PHE A 61 -0.31 1.52 -6.05
C PHE A 61 -0.36 1.43 -7.57
N GLU A 62 -0.94 2.42 -8.25
CA GLU A 62 -0.99 2.46 -9.71
C GLU A 62 0.41 2.55 -10.33
N ALA A 63 1.33 3.30 -9.71
CA ALA A 63 2.73 3.37 -10.14
C ALA A 63 3.35 1.99 -10.18
N TYR A 64 3.16 1.20 -9.13
CA TYR A 64 3.71 -0.13 -9.03
C TYR A 64 2.97 -1.14 -9.92
N PHE A 65 1.65 -1.28 -9.76
CA PHE A 65 0.88 -2.36 -10.38
C PHE A 65 0.49 -2.09 -11.83
N GLU A 66 0.33 -0.84 -12.25
CA GLU A 66 -0.09 -0.52 -13.62
C GLU A 66 1.03 0.03 -14.49
N ARG A 67 2.04 0.67 -13.89
CA ARG A 67 3.10 1.37 -14.64
C ARG A 67 4.49 0.75 -14.51
N GLY A 68 4.66 -0.25 -13.64
CA GLY A 68 5.97 -0.90 -13.45
C GLY A 68 7.04 0.04 -12.90
N VAL A 69 6.65 0.99 -12.05
CA VAL A 69 7.55 1.98 -11.45
C VAL A 69 8.15 1.43 -10.16
N ASP A 70 9.47 1.56 -10.02
CA ASP A 70 10.20 1.21 -8.80
C ASP A 70 9.86 2.16 -7.65
N ILE A 71 8.88 1.76 -6.82
CA ILE A 71 8.49 2.49 -5.61
C ILE A 71 9.47 2.29 -4.43
N GLY A 72 10.63 1.69 -4.67
CA GLY A 72 11.79 1.71 -3.78
C GLY A 72 12.77 2.86 -4.08
N ASP A 73 12.61 3.55 -5.22
CA ASP A 73 13.44 4.69 -5.61
C ASP A 73 12.82 6.03 -5.18
N PRO A 74 13.47 6.82 -4.30
CA PRO A 74 13.00 8.14 -3.90
C PRO A 74 12.74 9.11 -5.06
N GLU A 75 13.51 9.02 -6.15
CA GLU A 75 13.31 9.88 -7.32
C GLU A 75 12.04 9.53 -8.10
N ALA A 76 11.79 8.23 -8.29
CA ALA A 76 10.56 7.73 -8.89
C ALA A 76 9.33 8.11 -8.05
N ILE A 77 9.42 7.93 -6.72
CA ILE A 77 8.35 8.32 -5.78
C ILE A 77 8.08 9.83 -5.86
N GLY A 78 9.13 10.65 -5.84
CA GLY A 78 9.02 12.11 -5.96
C GLY A 78 8.36 12.54 -7.26
N THR A 79 8.65 11.85 -8.37
CA THR A 79 8.02 12.09 -9.67
C THR A 79 6.53 11.73 -9.66
N VAL A 80 6.18 10.55 -9.14
CA VAL A 80 4.79 10.07 -9.04
C VAL A 80 3.94 11.02 -8.21
N LEU A 81 4.40 11.34 -6.99
CA LEU A 81 3.64 12.18 -6.06
C LEU A 81 3.66 13.66 -6.45
N GLY A 82 4.74 14.13 -7.08
CA GLY A 82 4.78 15.47 -7.69
C GLY A 82 3.74 15.66 -8.80
N GLY A 83 3.37 14.60 -9.52
CA GLY A 83 2.28 14.61 -10.50
C GLY A 83 0.89 14.95 -9.90
N LEU A 84 0.73 14.78 -8.59
CA LEU A 84 -0.48 15.17 -7.84
C LEU A 84 -0.43 16.63 -7.33
N GLY A 85 0.64 17.37 -7.63
CA GLY A 85 0.87 18.72 -7.10
C GLY A 85 1.49 18.74 -5.69
N LEU A 86 1.96 17.61 -5.17
CA LEU A 86 2.67 17.54 -3.88
C LEU A 86 4.10 18.09 -4.02
N ASP A 87 4.66 18.60 -2.91
CA ASP A 87 6.04 19.11 -2.88
C ASP A 87 7.06 17.97 -3.01
N ALA A 88 7.43 17.67 -4.25
CA ALA A 88 8.42 16.65 -4.57
C ALA A 88 9.82 16.97 -4.03
N GLY A 89 10.15 18.24 -3.78
CA GLY A 89 11.43 18.65 -3.18
C GLY A 89 11.45 18.33 -1.69
N GLY A 90 10.42 18.78 -0.98
CA GLY A 90 10.21 18.49 0.45
C GLY A 90 10.10 17.00 0.74
N LEU A 91 9.38 16.25 -0.10
CA LEU A 91 9.27 14.79 0.02
C LEU A 91 10.63 14.09 -0.10
N ARG A 92 11.43 14.43 -1.12
CA ARG A 92 12.78 13.85 -1.29
C ARG A 92 13.67 14.18 -0.10
N ALA A 93 13.62 15.41 0.40
CA ALA A 93 14.37 15.82 1.57
C ALA A 93 13.94 15.01 2.81
N ALA A 94 12.64 14.78 2.98
CA ALA A 94 12.10 13.98 4.08
C ALA A 94 12.53 12.51 4.00
N LEU A 95 12.50 11.90 2.81
CA LEU A 95 12.99 10.53 2.57
C LEU A 95 14.50 10.41 2.84
N ALA A 96 15.29 11.38 2.36
CA ALA A 96 16.73 11.41 2.59
C ALA A 96 17.07 11.57 4.09
N ALA A 97 16.30 12.37 4.81
CA ALA A 97 16.43 12.54 6.26
C ALA A 97 15.82 11.38 7.07
N GLY A 98 15.05 10.49 6.44
CA GLY A 98 14.37 9.37 7.10
C GLY A 98 13.34 9.82 8.14
N LEU A 99 12.64 10.93 7.90
CA LEU A 99 11.76 11.56 8.90
C LEU A 99 10.64 10.62 9.39
N CYS A 100 10.15 9.74 8.50
CA CYS A 100 9.08 8.81 8.81
C CYS A 100 9.58 7.38 9.10
N ARG A 101 10.90 7.13 9.00
CA ARG A 101 11.48 5.79 9.13
C ARG A 101 11.14 5.09 10.44
N ALA A 102 11.29 5.81 11.55
CA ALA A 102 11.01 5.27 12.87
C ALA A 102 9.54 4.87 13.00
N GLU A 103 8.63 5.70 12.49
CA GLU A 103 7.20 5.44 12.52
C GLU A 103 6.83 4.21 11.66
N VAL A 104 7.36 4.06 10.44
CA VAL A 104 7.13 2.86 9.62
C VAL A 104 7.58 1.59 10.37
N VAL A 105 8.75 1.63 11.01
CA VAL A 105 9.26 0.49 11.79
C VAL A 105 8.38 0.17 12.99
N GLU A 106 7.90 1.18 13.71
CA GLU A 106 7.01 0.98 14.85
C GLU A 106 5.65 0.44 14.41
N GLN A 107 5.06 0.95 13.32
CA GLN A 107 3.81 0.42 12.76
C GLN A 107 3.97 -1.04 12.32
N TYR A 108 5.09 -1.38 11.67
CA TYR A 108 5.41 -2.77 11.32
C TYR A 108 5.52 -3.66 12.56
N ARG A 109 6.26 -3.22 13.59
CA ARG A 109 6.41 -3.97 14.86
C ARG A 109 5.08 -4.16 15.57
N ALA A 110 4.25 -3.12 15.62
CA ALA A 110 2.92 -3.16 16.21
C ALA A 110 2.02 -4.16 15.47
N ALA A 111 2.03 -4.17 14.14
CA ALA A 111 1.30 -5.15 13.34
C ALA A 111 1.76 -6.58 13.63
N ARG A 112 3.08 -6.81 13.67
CA ARG A 112 3.66 -8.13 14.00
C ARG A 112 3.28 -8.58 15.42
N ALA A 113 3.34 -7.68 16.40
CA ALA A 113 2.95 -7.96 17.78
C ALA A 113 1.44 -8.26 17.91
N ALA A 114 0.61 -7.67 17.04
CA ALA A 114 -0.81 -7.97 16.93
C ALA A 114 -1.12 -9.28 16.17
N GLY A 115 -0.10 -10.04 15.75
CA GLY A 115 -0.25 -11.29 15.01
C GLY A 115 -0.62 -11.11 13.54
N ILE A 116 -0.35 -9.94 12.96
CA ILE A 116 -0.52 -9.65 11.53
C ILE A 116 0.77 -10.06 10.80
N ASP A 117 0.70 -11.18 10.09
CA ASP A 117 1.81 -11.85 9.43
C ASP A 117 1.68 -11.93 7.91
N ALA A 118 0.53 -11.53 7.37
CA ALA A 118 0.24 -11.52 5.94
C ALA A 118 -0.57 -10.27 5.53
N VAL A 119 -0.44 -9.88 4.27
CA VAL A 119 -1.20 -8.78 3.66
C VAL A 119 -2.05 -9.28 2.48
N PRO A 120 -3.20 -8.65 2.18
CA PRO A 120 -3.90 -7.70 3.05
C PRO A 120 -4.48 -8.41 4.28
N THR A 121 -4.50 -7.71 5.43
CA THR A 121 -5.24 -8.16 6.63
C THR A 121 -6.14 -7.02 7.08
N VAL A 122 -7.42 -7.31 7.26
CA VAL A 122 -8.42 -6.38 7.81
C VAL A 122 -8.79 -6.85 9.21
N VAL A 123 -8.69 -5.94 10.18
CA VAL A 123 -9.11 -6.17 11.57
C VAL A 123 -10.22 -5.19 11.91
N MET A 124 -11.36 -5.70 12.37
CA MET A 124 -12.42 -4.87 12.95
C MET A 124 -12.55 -5.23 14.42
N SER A 125 -12.71 -4.22 15.26
CA SER A 125 -12.90 -4.42 16.70
C SER A 125 -13.79 -3.35 17.29
N ASP A 126 -14.67 -3.75 18.20
CA ASP A 126 -15.56 -2.88 18.97
C ASP A 126 -15.57 -3.33 20.44
N GLY A 127 -16.49 -2.80 21.25
CA GLY A 127 -16.64 -3.20 22.65
C GLY A 127 -17.09 -4.66 22.86
N ARG A 128 -17.45 -5.40 21.81
CA ARG A 128 -17.97 -6.77 21.87
C ARG A 128 -16.93 -7.81 21.46
N GLY A 129 -15.98 -7.45 20.62
CA GLY A 129 -14.92 -8.36 20.23
C GLY A 129 -14.07 -7.88 19.07
N ARG A 130 -13.29 -8.81 18.51
CA ARG A 130 -12.39 -8.58 17.39
C ARG A 130 -12.59 -9.64 16.32
N VAL A 131 -12.68 -9.22 15.05
CA VAL A 131 -12.71 -10.09 13.88
C VAL A 131 -11.54 -9.75 12.97
N ARG A 132 -10.84 -10.79 12.51
CA ARG A 132 -9.68 -10.70 11.61
C ARG A 132 -9.99 -11.45 10.32
N VAL A 133 -9.71 -10.82 9.19
CA VAL A 133 -9.79 -11.42 7.86
C VAL A 133 -8.46 -11.24 7.15
N VAL A 134 -7.93 -12.33 6.62
CA VAL A 134 -6.61 -12.40 5.98
C VAL A 134 -6.79 -12.76 4.51
N GLY A 135 -6.04 -12.08 3.65
CA GLY A 135 -5.98 -12.33 2.22
C GLY A 135 -6.93 -11.46 1.40
N GLU A 136 -6.69 -11.51 0.11
CA GLU A 136 -7.46 -10.90 -0.97
C GLU A 136 -8.81 -11.64 -1.12
N LEU A 137 -9.91 -10.96 -0.78
CA LEU A 137 -11.27 -11.46 -0.93
C LEU A 137 -12.08 -10.58 -1.90
N PRO A 138 -13.10 -11.13 -2.59
CA PRO A 138 -14.01 -10.31 -3.39
C PRO A 138 -14.63 -9.19 -2.54
N TYR A 139 -14.84 -8.00 -3.13
CA TYR A 139 -15.43 -6.84 -2.43
C TYR A 139 -16.73 -7.19 -1.68
N ALA A 140 -17.62 -7.97 -2.32
CA ALA A 140 -18.86 -8.42 -1.71
C ALA A 140 -18.67 -9.24 -0.42
N ARG A 141 -17.51 -9.87 -0.20
CA ARG A 141 -17.20 -10.54 1.08
C ARG A 141 -16.89 -9.52 2.17
N TYR A 142 -16.10 -8.50 1.89
CA TYR A 142 -15.83 -7.41 2.83
C TYR A 142 -17.11 -6.65 3.17
N GLU A 143 -17.95 -6.36 2.16
CA GLU A 143 -19.22 -5.66 2.39
C GLU A 143 -20.14 -6.45 3.35
N ARG A 144 -20.35 -7.75 3.09
CA ARG A 144 -21.16 -8.60 3.98
C ARG A 144 -20.57 -8.67 5.39
N LEU A 145 -19.25 -8.76 5.50
CA LEU A 145 -18.55 -8.82 6.77
C LEU A 145 -18.76 -7.54 7.59
N VAL A 146 -18.57 -6.37 6.97
CA VAL A 146 -18.78 -5.07 7.62
C VAL A 146 -20.25 -4.92 8.02
N ARG A 147 -21.19 -5.26 7.14
CA ARG A 147 -22.63 -5.22 7.47
C ARG A 147 -22.97 -6.09 8.67
N TRP A 148 -22.45 -7.33 8.71
CA TRP A 148 -22.65 -8.23 9.85
C TRP A 148 -22.04 -7.68 11.14
N PHE A 149 -20.83 -7.13 11.06
CA PHE A 149 -20.14 -6.53 12.21
C PHE A 149 -20.91 -5.32 12.79
N LEU A 150 -21.49 -4.47 11.93
CA LEU A 150 -22.24 -3.28 12.34
C LEU A 150 -23.67 -3.57 12.80
N ALA A 151 -24.28 -4.68 12.35
CA ALA A 151 -25.65 -5.05 12.70
C ALA A 151 -25.77 -5.78 14.05
N THR A 152 -24.63 -6.21 14.60
CA THR A 152 -24.55 -6.87 15.92
C THR A 152 -24.32 -5.82 16.99
#